data_AF-A0A1F8RSA8-F1
#
_entry.id   AF-A0A1F8RSA8-F1
#
_cell.length_a   1.000
_cell.length_b   1.000
_cell.length_c   1.000
_cell.angle_alpha   90.00
_cell.angle_beta   90.00
_cell.angle_gamma   90.00
#
_symmetry.space_group_name_H-M   'P 1'
#
loop_
_entity.id
_entity.type
_entity.pdbx_description
1 polymer ?
#
loop_
_entity_poly.entity_id
_entity_poly.type
_entity_poly.pdbx_seq_one_letter_code
_entity_poly.pdbx_strand_id
1 'polypeptide(L)'
;MEPVVERERFEQLVRRALEQLPEEIAQRMSNIDVEVQDAPSASQLGSTGVPPGATLLGLYQGVPLTRRTSSYQLVPPDRIIIFQRPLERLARDEEDLAERVRATVIHEVAHHFGISDRRLREIEAQRRQER
;
A
#
# COMPACT_ATOMS: atom_id res chain seq x y z
N MET A 1 11.23 -19.72 3.88
CA MET A 1 10.78 -19.43 2.51
C MET A 1 11.64 -18.27 2.06
N GLU A 2 12.47 -18.50 1.05
CA GLU A 2 13.31 -17.45 0.47
C GLU A 2 12.45 -16.46 -0.31
N PRO A 3 12.83 -15.17 -0.34
CA PRO A 3 12.08 -14.17 -1.10
C PRO A 3 12.13 -14.49 -2.60
N VAL A 4 11.03 -14.24 -3.30
CA VAL A 4 10.93 -14.44 -4.76
C VAL A 4 11.79 -13.39 -5.48
N VAL A 5 11.90 -12.19 -4.90
CA VAL A 5 12.78 -11.11 -5.39
C VAL A 5 13.53 -10.46 -4.24
N GLU A 6 14.72 -9.91 -4.52
CA GLU A 6 15.47 -9.10 -3.54
C GLU A 6 14.67 -7.89 -3.06
N ARG A 7 14.93 -7.43 -1.82
CA ARG A 7 14.22 -6.26 -1.22
C ARG A 7 14.24 -5.06 -2.15
N GLU A 8 15.41 -4.74 -2.71
CA GLU A 8 15.59 -3.60 -3.61
C GLU A 8 14.71 -3.71 -4.86
N ARG A 9 14.60 -4.93 -5.41
CA ARG A 9 13.73 -5.18 -6.57
C ARG A 9 12.26 -5.02 -6.19
N PHE A 10 11.85 -5.51 -5.04
CA PHE A 10 10.49 -5.32 -4.56
C PHE A 10 10.16 -3.84 -4.35
N GLU A 11 11.06 -3.07 -3.73
CA GLU A 11 10.90 -1.62 -3.58
C GLU A 11 10.79 -0.90 -4.93
N GLN A 12 11.52 -1.33 -5.96
CA GLN A 12 11.34 -0.80 -7.31
C GLN A 12 9.93 -1.07 -7.86
N LEU A 13 9.35 -2.25 -7.59
CA LEU A 13 7.96 -2.54 -7.97
C LEU A 13 6.97 -1.61 -7.25
N VAL A 14 7.19 -1.35 -5.96
CA VAL A 14 6.37 -0.40 -5.19
C VAL A 14 6.51 1.02 -5.74
N ARG A 15 7.74 1.50 -6.01
CA ARG A 15 7.97 2.82 -6.61
C ARG A 15 7.27 2.97 -7.97
N ARG A 16 7.39 1.96 -8.84
CA ARG A 16 6.68 1.93 -10.12
C ARG A 16 5.16 1.94 -9.97
N ALA A 17 4.63 1.30 -8.92
CA ALA A 17 3.20 1.36 -8.63
C ALA A 17 2.76 2.78 -8.25
N LEU A 18 3.57 3.49 -7.45
CA LEU A 18 3.32 4.87 -7.04
C LEU A 18 3.36 5.84 -8.23
N GLU A 19 4.33 5.70 -9.14
CA GLU A 19 4.42 6.48 -10.38
C GLU A 19 3.23 6.26 -11.33
N GLN A 20 2.54 5.14 -11.19
CA GLN A 20 1.39 4.76 -12.00
C GLN A 20 0.05 5.10 -11.35
N LEU A 21 0.05 5.78 -10.20
CA LEU A 21 -1.17 6.22 -9.55
C LEU A 21 -1.96 7.16 -10.48
N PRO A 22 -3.30 7.05 -10.48
CA PRO A 22 -4.15 8.06 -11.08
C PRO A 22 -3.84 9.45 -10.50
N GLU A 23 -3.92 10.49 -11.34
CA GLU A 23 -3.55 11.86 -10.93
C GLU A 23 -4.34 12.34 -9.70
N GLU A 24 -5.64 12.04 -9.63
CA GLU A 24 -6.52 12.34 -8.49
C GLU A 24 -5.99 11.76 -7.16
N ILE A 25 -5.31 10.61 -7.23
CA ILE A 25 -4.73 9.90 -6.07
C ILE A 25 -3.32 10.42 -5.79
N ALA A 26 -2.49 10.57 -6.83
CA ALA A 26 -1.11 11.03 -6.72
C ALA A 26 -1.00 12.41 -6.04
N GLN A 27 -1.94 13.33 -6.34
CA GLN A 27 -1.98 14.66 -5.71
C GLN A 27 -2.19 14.62 -4.19
N ARG A 28 -2.71 13.51 -3.64
CA ARG A 28 -2.98 13.37 -2.20
C ARG A 28 -1.83 12.71 -1.43
N MET A 29 -0.79 12.23 -2.11
CA MET A 29 0.34 11.50 -1.51
C MET A 29 1.40 12.38 -0.84
N SER A 30 1.25 13.72 -0.82
CA SER A 30 2.31 14.67 -0.44
C SER A 30 2.81 14.60 1.01
N ASN A 31 2.19 13.78 1.88
CA ASN A 31 2.60 13.58 3.27
C ASN A 31 2.49 12.11 3.71
N ILE A 32 2.66 11.18 2.76
CA ILE A 32 2.63 9.74 3.02
C ILE A 32 4.00 9.14 2.73
N ASP A 33 4.55 8.43 3.70
CA ASP A 33 5.73 7.60 3.53
C ASP A 33 5.31 6.16 3.16
N VAL A 34 6.01 5.54 2.22
CA VAL A 34 5.70 4.19 1.76
C VAL A 34 6.84 3.26 2.17
N GLU A 35 6.54 2.37 3.09
CA GLU A 35 7.49 1.45 3.70
C GLU A 35 7.25 0.03 3.18
N VAL A 36 8.32 -0.73 2.97
CA VAL A 36 8.23 -2.16 2.65
C VAL A 36 8.68 -2.98 3.85
N GLN A 37 7.83 -3.91 4.29
CA GLN A 37 8.15 -4.85 5.36
C GLN A 37 8.06 -6.29 4.86
N ASP A 38 8.68 -7.22 5.58
CA ASP A 38 8.62 -8.65 5.26
C ASP A 38 7.22 -9.23 5.46
N ALA A 39 6.64 -8.99 6.63
CA ALA A 39 5.37 -9.57 7.05
C ALA A 39 4.74 -8.70 8.14
N PRO A 40 3.40 -8.73 8.28
CA PRO A 40 2.72 -8.00 9.34
C PRO A 40 3.04 -8.61 10.71
N SER A 41 3.23 -7.74 11.70
CA SER A 41 3.32 -8.15 13.11
C SER A 41 1.98 -8.65 13.65
N ALA A 42 2.02 -9.42 14.75
CA ALA A 42 0.81 -9.91 15.41
C ALA A 42 -0.12 -8.77 15.85
N SER A 43 0.44 -7.62 16.25
CA SER A 43 -0.32 -6.42 16.61
C SER A 43 -1.07 -5.84 15.40
N GLN A 44 -0.38 -5.71 14.25
CA GLN A 44 -0.99 -5.21 13.01
C GLN A 44 -2.11 -6.12 12.50
N LEU A 45 -1.91 -7.45 12.60
CA LEU A 45 -2.96 -8.42 12.28
C LEU A 45 -4.17 -8.30 13.21
N GLY A 46 -3.92 -8.18 14.52
CA GLY A 46 -4.98 -8.00 15.51
C GLY A 46 -5.76 -6.69 15.35
N SER A 47 -5.12 -5.63 14.87
CA SER A 47 -5.76 -4.33 14.65
C SER A 47 -6.57 -4.20 13.35
N THR A 48 -6.33 -5.07 12.37
CA THR A 48 -6.87 -4.91 11.00
C THR A 48 -8.16 -5.69 10.73
N GLY A 49 -8.71 -6.41 11.72
CA GLY A 49 -9.96 -7.15 11.58
C GLY A 49 -9.95 -8.17 10.43
N VAL A 50 -8.76 -8.53 9.92
CA VAL A 50 -8.59 -9.42 8.78
C VAL A 50 -9.22 -10.77 9.10
N PRO A 51 -10.15 -11.28 8.26
CA PRO A 51 -10.82 -12.55 8.53
C PRO A 51 -9.84 -13.71 8.67
N PRO A 52 -10.18 -14.75 9.44
CA PRO A 52 -9.42 -15.99 9.47
C PRO A 52 -9.24 -16.55 8.05
N GLY A 53 -7.98 -16.77 7.62
CA GLY A 53 -7.65 -17.24 6.28
C GLY A 53 -7.37 -16.15 5.24
N ALA A 54 -7.62 -14.88 5.55
CA ALA A 54 -7.17 -13.76 4.73
C ALA A 54 -5.75 -13.33 5.13
N THR A 55 -5.05 -12.64 4.22
CA THR A 55 -3.68 -12.15 4.44
C THR A 55 -3.65 -10.63 4.28
N LEU A 56 -3.04 -9.94 5.24
CA LEU A 56 -2.78 -8.50 5.15
C LEU A 56 -1.64 -8.24 4.15
N LEU A 57 -1.96 -7.58 3.04
CA LEU A 57 -1.01 -7.28 1.94
C LEU A 57 -0.44 -5.87 2.04
N GLY A 58 -1.24 -4.94 2.53
CA GLY A 58 -0.85 -3.57 2.83
C GLY A 58 -1.48 -3.11 4.13
N LEU A 59 -1.00 -2.00 4.67
CA LEU A 59 -1.56 -1.36 5.84
C LEU A 59 -1.32 0.14 5.82
N TYR A 60 -2.39 0.91 5.86
CA TYR A 60 -2.33 2.31 6.25
C TYR A 60 -2.17 2.46 7.78
N GLN A 61 -1.11 3.16 8.21
CA GLN A 61 -0.84 3.49 9.59
C GLN A 61 -0.71 5.01 9.76
N GLY A 62 -1.80 5.63 10.20
CA GLY A 62 -1.83 7.05 10.52
C GLY A 62 -1.32 7.36 11.93
N VAL A 63 -0.71 8.53 12.13
CA VAL A 63 -0.33 9.01 13.46
C VAL A 63 -1.52 9.76 14.08
N PRO A 64 -2.08 9.31 15.23
CA PRO A 64 -3.26 9.95 15.82
C PRO A 64 -3.02 11.44 16.14
N LEU A 65 -4.00 12.28 15.76
CA LEU A 65 -4.02 13.73 16.01
C LEU A 65 -3.83 14.10 17.50
N THR A 66 -4.17 13.21 18.43
CA THR A 66 -4.10 13.44 19.87
C THR A 66 -2.68 13.45 20.43
N ARG A 67 -1.66 13.04 19.65
CA ARG A 67 -0.24 13.26 19.98
C ARG A 67 0.32 14.56 19.39
N ARG A 68 -0.53 15.45 18.87
CA ARG A 68 -0.14 16.76 18.30
C ARG A 68 -0.01 17.89 19.33
N THR A 69 -0.23 17.62 20.62
CA THR A 69 -0.15 18.66 21.66
C THR A 69 1.25 18.80 22.23
N SER A 70 1.80 20.01 22.04
CA SER A 70 2.92 20.65 22.73
C SER A 70 4.29 19.96 22.65
N SER A 71 5.24 20.69 22.04
CA SER A 71 6.70 20.47 22.04
C SER A 71 7.24 19.68 20.82
N TYR A 72 7.90 20.42 19.93
CA TYR A 72 8.66 19.99 18.74
C TYR A 72 7.85 19.55 17.49
N GLN A 73 7.91 20.40 16.47
CA GLN A 73 7.25 20.33 15.17
C GLN A 73 7.95 19.37 14.20
N LEU A 74 7.93 18.07 14.50
CA LEU A 74 8.21 17.02 13.52
C LEU A 74 7.09 15.98 13.62
N VAL A 75 5.92 16.32 13.06
CA VAL A 75 4.83 15.34 12.91
C VAL A 75 5.30 14.32 11.88
N PRO A 76 5.46 13.03 12.23
CA PRO A 76 5.83 12.02 11.25
C PRO A 76 4.75 11.93 10.18
N PRO A 77 5.11 11.69 8.90
CA PRO A 77 4.14 11.43 7.87
C PRO A 77 3.32 10.18 8.21
N ASP A 78 2.13 10.10 7.64
CA ASP A 78 1.35 8.87 7.68
C ASP A 78 2.08 7.81 6.84
N ARG A 79 1.90 6.52 7.16
CA ARG A 79 2.64 5.45 6.48
C ARG A 79 1.73 4.49 5.76
N ILE A 80 2.14 4.06 4.57
CA ILE A 80 1.58 2.89 3.90
C ILE A 80 2.65 1.81 3.90
N ILE A 81 2.35 0.71 4.59
CA ILE A 81 3.26 -0.43 4.70
C ILE A 81 2.81 -1.48 3.67
N ILE A 82 3.70 -1.93 2.80
CA ILE A 82 3.47 -3.02 1.86
C ILE A 82 4.24 -4.26 2.33
N PHE A 83 3.54 -5.39 2.45
CA PHE A 83 4.14 -6.62 2.98
C PHE A 83 4.60 -7.55 1.84
N GLN A 84 5.91 -7.70 1.69
CA GLN A 84 6.55 -8.46 0.62
C GLN A 84 6.17 -9.95 0.65
N ARG A 85 6.41 -10.65 1.76
CA ARG A 85 6.21 -12.11 1.80
C ARG A 85 4.75 -12.52 1.57
N PRO A 86 3.74 -11.80 2.13
CA PRO A 86 2.34 -11.98 1.72
C PRO A 86 2.09 -11.91 0.22
N LEU A 87 2.65 -10.91 -0.45
CA LEU A 87 2.46 -10.71 -1.88
C LEU A 87 3.17 -11.78 -2.70
N GLU A 88 4.39 -12.14 -2.33
CA GLU A 88 5.16 -13.21 -2.95
C GLU A 88 4.49 -14.58 -2.85
N ARG A 89 3.86 -14.89 -1.69
CA ARG A 89 3.13 -16.16 -1.52
C ARG A 89 1.90 -16.29 -2.43
N LEU A 90 1.30 -15.16 -2.80
CA LEU A 90 0.13 -15.14 -3.67
C LEU A 90 0.52 -15.03 -5.15
N ALA A 91 1.71 -14.50 -5.43
CA ALA A 91 2.20 -14.33 -6.79
C ALA A 91 2.61 -15.66 -7.42
N ARG A 92 2.32 -15.81 -8.71
CA ARG A 92 2.74 -16.97 -9.51
C ARG A 92 4.16 -16.80 -10.06
N ASP A 93 4.52 -15.57 -10.41
CA ASP A 93 5.78 -15.15 -10.98
C ASP A 93 6.02 -13.65 -10.68
N GLU A 94 7.13 -13.08 -11.16
CA GLU A 94 7.48 -11.67 -10.92
C GLU A 94 6.50 -10.69 -11.60
N GLU A 95 5.90 -11.06 -12.74
CA GLU A 95 4.93 -10.21 -13.43
C GLU A 95 3.62 -10.12 -12.64
N ASP A 96 3.11 -11.26 -12.19
CA ASP A 96 1.95 -11.36 -11.28
C ASP A 96 2.25 -10.65 -9.95
N LEU A 97 3.48 -10.71 -9.45
CA LEU A 97 3.92 -9.97 -8.26
C LEU A 97 3.83 -8.47 -8.49
N ALA A 98 4.34 -7.96 -9.62
CA ALA A 98 4.29 -6.55 -9.97
C ALA A 98 2.84 -6.04 -10.06
N GLU A 99 1.94 -6.82 -10.66
CA GLU A 99 0.51 -6.49 -10.72
C GLU A 99 -0.14 -6.47 -9.34
N ARG A 100 0.16 -7.44 -8.47
CA ARG A 100 -0.36 -7.51 -7.10
C ARG A 100 0.15 -6.38 -6.23
N VAL A 101 1.44 -6.03 -6.34
CA VAL A 101 2.03 -4.87 -5.67
C VAL A 101 1.30 -3.61 -6.11
N ARG A 102 1.13 -3.40 -7.42
CA ARG A 102 0.41 -2.27 -7.98
C ARG A 102 -1.01 -2.19 -7.44
N ALA A 103 -1.76 -3.29 -7.52
CA ALA A 103 -3.13 -3.35 -7.03
C ALA A 103 -3.18 -3.01 -5.54
N THR A 104 -2.33 -3.61 -4.72
CA THR A 104 -2.31 -3.38 -3.26
C THR A 104 -2.04 -1.92 -2.93
N VAL A 105 -1.00 -1.31 -3.52
CA VAL A 105 -0.69 0.12 -3.32
C VAL A 105 -1.88 0.99 -3.69
N ILE A 106 -2.48 0.77 -4.86
CA ILE A 106 -3.64 1.55 -5.32
C ILE A 106 -4.82 1.40 -4.37
N HIS A 107 -5.13 0.19 -3.90
CA HIS A 107 -6.25 -0.06 -2.97
C HIS A 107 -6.04 0.62 -1.62
N GLU A 108 -4.86 0.46 -1.01
CA GLU A 108 -4.55 1.07 0.30
C GLU A 108 -4.64 2.60 0.24
N VAL A 109 -4.07 3.21 -0.80
CA VAL A 109 -4.11 4.65 -0.99
C VAL A 109 -5.54 5.13 -1.26
N ALA A 110 -6.28 4.45 -2.13
CA ALA A 110 -7.65 4.81 -2.48
C ALA A 110 -8.59 4.75 -1.27
N HIS A 111 -8.55 3.65 -0.51
CA HIS A 111 -9.39 3.49 0.68
C HIS A 111 -9.06 4.53 1.74
N HIS A 112 -7.78 4.85 1.94
CA HIS A 112 -7.38 5.88 2.87
C HIS A 112 -8.00 7.25 2.54
N PHE A 113 -8.08 7.62 1.25
CA PHE A 113 -8.70 8.86 0.81
C PHE A 113 -10.23 8.80 0.65
N GLY A 114 -10.87 7.72 1.10
CA GLY A 114 -12.32 7.55 1.02
C GLY A 114 -12.82 7.20 -0.39
N ILE A 115 -11.94 6.76 -1.29
CA ILE A 115 -12.31 6.30 -2.62
C ILE A 115 -12.83 4.86 -2.50
N SER A 116 -14.12 4.67 -2.75
CA SER A 116 -14.75 3.33 -2.77
C SER A 116 -14.17 2.43 -3.87
N ASP A 117 -14.23 1.11 -3.68
CA ASP A 117 -13.84 0.14 -4.72
C ASP A 117 -14.53 0.36 -6.06
N ARG A 118 -15.81 0.78 -6.03
CA ARG A 118 -16.55 1.10 -7.25
C ARG A 118 -15.90 2.25 -8.00
N ARG A 119 -15.61 3.35 -7.29
CA ARG A 119 -14.94 4.53 -7.86
C ARG A 119 -13.53 4.19 -8.33
N LEU A 120 -12.80 3.35 -7.59
CA LEU A 120 -11.47 2.91 -7.97
C LEU A 120 -11.49 2.15 -9.30
N ARG A 121 -12.44 1.23 -9.49
CA ARG A 121 -12.63 0.51 -10.76
C ARG A 121 -12.97 1.44 -11.91
N GLU A 122 -13.78 2.48 -11.67
CA GLU A 122 -14.09 3.50 -12.69
C GLU A 122 -12.82 4.26 -13.11
N ILE A 123 -12.01 4.70 -12.15
CA ILE A 123 -10.74 5.40 -12.39
C ILE A 123 -9.76 4.49 -13.18
N GLU A 124 -9.63 3.22 -12.79
CA GLU A 124 -8.77 2.27 -13.51
C GLU A 124 -9.29 1.92 -14.91
N ALA A 125 -10.62 1.93 -15.12
CA ALA A 125 -11.22 1.74 -16.44
C ALA A 125 -10.95 2.94 -17.36
N GLN A 126 -11.07 4.17 -16.85
CA GLN A 126 -10.75 5.39 -17.58
C GLN A 126 -9.28 5.42 -18.01
N ARG A 127 -8.35 5.12 -17.10
CA ARG A 127 -6.91 5.05 -17.41
C ARG A 127 -6.58 4.01 -18.50
N ARG A 128 -7.33 2.91 -18.59
CA ARG A 128 -7.15 1.89 -19.63
C ARG A 128 -7.63 2.34 -21.02
N GLN A 129 -8.51 3.34 -21.08
CA GLN A 129 -9.01 3.89 -22.35
C GLN A 129 -8.09 4.99 -22.91
N GLU A 130 -7.19 5.54 -22.10
CA GLU A 130 -6.23 6.58 -22.45
C GLU A 130 -4.85 6.03 -22.88
N ARG A 131 -4.71 4.70 -22.99
CA ARG A 131 -3.52 3.99 -23.49
C ARG A 131 -3.78 3.40 -24.87
#